data_AF-A0A966LQG7-F1
#
_entry.id   AF-A0A966LQG7-F1
#
_cell.length_a   1.000
_cell.length_b   1.000
_cell.length_c   1.000
_cell.angle_alpha   90.00
_cell.angle_beta   90.00
_cell.angle_gamma   90.00
#
_symmetry.space_group_name_H-M   'P 1'
#
loop_
_entity.id
_entity.type
_entity.pdbx_description
1 polymer ?
#
loop_
_entity_poly.entity_id
_entity_poly.type
_entity_poly.pdbx_seq_one_letter_code
_entity_poly.pdbx_strand_id
1 'polypeptide(L)'
;MNSTENVKLINGVFTPDEAKEVLLTLLNHKINFHRMRNFSSEERLGEPDPASTKRLAELYKSREQVLALLDRVNTSGHKLVIESMVHIQLGEKMELAENPSSLPPQGEIKEQELIQLW
;
A
#
# COMPACT_ATOMS: atom_id res chain seq x y z
N MET A 1 1.65 -15.23 -21.63
CA MET A 1 2.96 -15.62 -21.04
C MET A 1 2.97 -15.05 -19.64
N ASN A 2 2.95 -15.92 -18.63
CA ASN A 2 2.90 -15.49 -17.23
C ASN A 2 4.33 -15.17 -16.78
N SER A 3 4.82 -14.00 -17.14
CA SER A 3 6.15 -13.55 -16.73
C SER A 3 6.16 -13.38 -15.22
N THR A 4 6.99 -14.18 -14.54
CA THR A 4 7.24 -14.08 -13.10
C THR A 4 8.69 -13.67 -12.92
N GLU A 5 8.91 -12.55 -12.24
CA GLU A 5 10.24 -11.99 -11.99
C GLU A 5 10.48 -11.90 -10.48
N ASN A 6 11.70 -12.23 -10.06
CA ASN A 6 12.11 -12.19 -8.66
C ASN A 6 13.17 -11.11 -8.47
N VAL A 7 12.89 -10.18 -7.55
CA VAL A 7 13.83 -9.10 -7.23
C VAL A 7 14.27 -9.23 -5.79
N LYS A 8 15.59 -9.30 -5.57
CA LYS A 8 16.18 -9.23 -4.22
C LYS A 8 16.30 -7.78 -3.79
N LEU A 9 15.55 -7.39 -2.76
CA LEU A 9 15.54 -6.03 -2.20
C LEU A 9 16.59 -5.84 -1.11
N ILE A 10 16.83 -6.88 -0.32
CA ILE A 10 17.82 -6.88 0.75
C ILE A 10 18.59 -8.19 0.64
N ASN A 11 19.92 -8.11 0.66
CA ASN A 11 20.79 -9.28 0.73
C ASN A 11 22.10 -8.83 1.38
N GLY A 12 22.32 -9.19 2.64
CA GLY A 12 23.53 -8.81 3.35
C GLY A 12 23.58 -9.24 4.80
N VAL A 13 24.72 -8.95 5.42
CA VAL A 13 24.98 -9.17 6.85
C VAL A 13 25.01 -7.81 7.52
N PHE A 14 24.19 -7.63 8.55
CA PHE A 14 23.96 -6.36 9.22
C PHE A 14 24.22 -6.50 10.72
N THR A 15 24.70 -5.44 11.35
CA THR A 15 24.60 -5.30 12.81
C THR A 15 23.14 -5.10 13.22
N PRO A 16 22.78 -5.33 14.51
CA PRO A 16 21.42 -5.06 14.99
C PRO A 16 20.95 -3.63 14.69
N ASP A 17 21.82 -2.64 14.81
CA ASP A 17 21.49 -1.24 14.54
C ASP A 17 21.28 -0.95 13.05
N GLU A 18 22.16 -1.46 12.17
CA GLU A 18 21.98 -1.33 10.71
C GLU A 18 20.72 -2.06 10.24
N ALA A 19 20.47 -3.27 10.75
CA ALA A 19 19.28 -4.05 10.46
C ALA A 19 18.01 -3.29 10.88
N LYS A 20 18.05 -2.66 12.06
CA LYS A 20 16.97 -1.81 12.56
C LYS A 20 16.69 -0.65 11.61
N GLU A 21 17.73 0.07 11.20
CA GLU A 21 17.60 1.21 10.30
C GLU A 21 16.96 0.80 8.96
N VAL A 22 17.50 -0.23 8.31
CA VAL A 22 17.02 -0.69 6.99
C VAL A 22 15.58 -1.20 7.07
N LEU A 23 15.28 -2.10 8.01
CA LEU A 23 13.94 -2.72 8.12
C LEU A 23 12.89 -1.71 8.55
N LEU A 24 13.19 -0.85 9.53
CA LEU A 24 12.23 0.16 9.98
C LEU A 24 12.00 1.23 8.93
N THR A 25 13.01 1.61 8.15
CA THR A 25 12.84 2.57 7.05
C THR A 25 11.82 2.06 6.03
N LEU A 26 11.95 0.79 5.60
CA LEU A 26 11.01 0.19 4.65
C LEU A 26 9.58 0.06 5.23
N LEU A 27 9.46 -0.36 6.49
CA LEU A 27 8.18 -0.46 7.16
C LEU A 27 7.52 0.91 7.33
N ASN A 28 8.26 1.91 7.79
CA ASN A 28 7.77 3.28 7.99
C ASN A 28 7.33 3.90 6.66
N HIS A 29 8.06 3.64 5.58
CA HIS A 29 7.66 4.10 4.24
C HIS A 29 6.29 3.52 3.85
N LYS A 30 6.06 2.21 4.04
CA LYS A 30 4.76 1.59 3.76
C LYS A 30 3.65 2.09 4.69
N ILE A 31 3.95 2.30 5.97
CA ILE A 31 3.00 2.87 6.93
C ILE A 31 2.57 4.28 6.47
N ASN A 32 3.53 5.13 6.12
CA ASN A 32 3.24 6.49 5.68
C ASN A 32 2.42 6.52 4.39
N PHE A 33 2.72 5.64 3.43
CA PHE A 33 1.92 5.48 2.21
C PHE A 33 0.45 5.18 2.52
N HIS A 34 0.17 4.22 3.40
CA HIS A 34 -1.20 3.86 3.76
C HIS A 34 -1.88 4.91 4.65
N ARG A 35 -1.14 5.60 5.52
CA ARG A 35 -1.68 6.74 6.28
C ARG A 35 -2.15 7.85 5.35
N MET A 36 -1.31 8.24 4.39
CA MET A 36 -1.65 9.28 3.42
C MET A 36 -2.82 8.86 2.52
N ARG A 37 -2.88 7.60 2.10
CA ARG A 37 -4.00 7.06 1.33
C ARG A 37 -5.30 7.05 2.14
N ASN A 38 -5.26 6.64 3.40
CA ASN A 38 -6.42 6.67 4.29
C ASN A 38 -6.90 8.11 4.50
N PHE A 39 -5.99 9.03 4.84
CA PHE A 39 -6.30 10.44 5.00
C PHE A 39 -6.95 11.03 3.75
N SER A 40 -6.43 10.71 2.57
CA SER A 40 -7.04 11.16 1.30
C SER A 40 -8.44 10.57 1.06
N SER A 41 -8.75 9.39 1.58
CA SER A 41 -10.10 8.81 1.53
C SER A 41 -11.05 9.55 2.46
N GLU A 42 -10.62 9.79 3.70
CA GLU A 42 -11.39 10.51 4.71
C GLU A 42 -11.75 11.92 4.22
N GLU A 43 -10.79 12.65 3.63
CA GLU A 43 -11.04 14.00 3.11
C GLU A 43 -12.03 14.04 1.94
N ARG A 44 -12.02 13.03 1.06
CA ARG A 44 -12.89 13.03 -0.14
C ARG A 44 -14.25 12.40 0.09
N LEU A 45 -14.31 11.35 0.91
CA LEU A 45 -15.47 10.47 1.06
C LEU A 45 -16.08 10.56 2.46
N GLY A 46 -15.40 11.21 3.41
CA GLY A 46 -15.80 11.24 4.83
C GLY A 46 -15.54 9.92 5.57
N GLU A 47 -14.97 8.93 4.88
CA GLU A 47 -14.84 7.55 5.38
C GLU A 47 -13.40 7.04 5.19
N PRO A 48 -12.87 6.27 6.17
CA PRO A 48 -11.55 5.66 6.06
C PRO A 48 -11.50 4.61 4.95
N ASP A 49 -10.32 4.42 4.35
CA ASP A 49 -10.08 3.39 3.36
C ASP A 49 -9.89 2.03 4.07
N PRO A 50 -10.84 1.07 3.95
CA PRO A 50 -10.78 -0.19 4.69
C PRO A 50 -9.52 -1.00 4.39
N ALA A 51 -9.03 -0.92 3.15
CA ALA A 51 -7.82 -1.61 2.74
C ALA A 51 -6.56 -0.99 3.38
N SER A 52 -6.49 0.35 3.50
CA SER A 52 -5.39 1.01 4.21
C SER A 52 -5.44 0.74 5.70
N THR A 53 -6.62 0.80 6.32
CA THR A 53 -6.78 0.56 7.76
C THR A 53 -6.34 -0.85 8.15
N LYS A 54 -6.80 -1.87 7.41
CA LYS A 54 -6.34 -3.25 7.62
C LYS A 54 -4.82 -3.36 7.45
N ARG A 55 -4.29 -2.76 6.38
CA ARG A 55 -2.86 -2.86 6.07
C ARG A 55 -1.99 -2.14 7.09
N LEU A 56 -2.44 -1.02 7.64
CA LEU A 56 -1.76 -0.30 8.73
C LEU A 56 -1.63 -1.17 9.97
N ALA A 57 -2.71 -1.85 10.38
CA ALA A 57 -2.68 -2.75 11.54
C ALA A 57 -1.65 -3.88 11.37
N GLU A 58 -1.60 -4.50 10.18
CA GLU A 58 -0.61 -5.52 9.85
C GLU A 58 0.82 -4.97 9.90
N LEU A 59 1.06 -3.78 9.34
CA LEU A 59 2.38 -3.16 9.30
C LEU A 59 2.88 -2.76 10.70
N TYR A 60 2.00 -2.27 11.58
CA TYR A 60 2.38 -1.99 12.97
C TYR A 60 2.77 -3.27 13.71
N LYS A 61 2.01 -4.35 13.52
CA LYS A 61 2.36 -5.66 14.10
C LYS A 61 3.71 -6.17 13.58
N SER A 62 3.96 -6.08 12.27
CA SER A 62 5.26 -6.45 11.70
C SER A 62 6.40 -5.59 12.25
N ARG A 63 6.17 -4.30 12.47
CA ARG A 63 7.16 -3.40 13.08
C ARG A 63 7.50 -3.81 14.52
N GLU A 64 6.51 -4.14 15.33
CA GLU A 64 6.74 -4.62 16.70
C GLU A 64 7.51 -5.95 16.71
N GLN A 65 7.16 -6.87 15.80
CA GLN A 65 7.87 -8.14 15.64
C GLN A 65 9.36 -7.93 15.29
N VAL A 66 9.65 -7.02 14.36
CA VAL A 66 11.04 -6.69 13.98
C VAL A 66 11.81 -6.11 15.15
N LEU A 67 11.22 -5.15 15.89
CA LEU A 67 11.86 -4.57 17.07
C LEU A 67 12.17 -5.63 18.13
N ALA A 68 11.20 -6.50 18.44
CA ALA A 68 11.39 -7.56 19.43
C ALA A 68 12.46 -8.58 19.02
N LEU A 69 12.60 -8.87 17.71
CA LEU A 69 13.68 -9.73 17.20
C LEU A 69 15.04 -9.07 17.34
N LEU A 70 15.15 -7.79 16.99
CA LEU A 70 16.41 -7.05 17.04
C LEU A 70 16.89 -6.84 18.48
N ASP A 71 15.99 -6.54 19.42
CA ASP A 71 16.33 -6.39 20.83
C ASP A 71 16.88 -7.69 21.41
N ARG A 72 16.33 -8.85 21.03
CA ARG A 72 16.86 -10.17 21.42
C ARG A 72 18.26 -10.41 20.87
N VAL A 73 18.50 -10.09 19.60
CA VAL A 73 19.81 -10.31 18.98
C VAL A 73 20.87 -9.35 19.55
N ASN A 74 20.50 -8.12 19.89
CA ASN A 74 21.42 -7.13 20.46
C ASN A 74 22.05 -7.61 21.78
N THR A 75 21.29 -8.36 22.61
CA THR A 75 21.82 -8.93 23.87
C THR A 75 22.86 -10.05 23.66
N SER A 76 22.95 -10.59 22.44
CA SER A 76 23.78 -11.77 22.13
C SER A 76 25.07 -11.44 21.36
N GLY A 77 25.23 -10.20 20.88
CA GLY A 77 26.42 -9.78 20.13
C GLY A 77 26.56 -10.36 18.71
N HIS A 78 25.51 -10.98 18.17
CA HIS A 78 25.53 -11.59 16.84
C HIS A 78 25.16 -10.59 15.73
N LYS A 79 25.69 -10.82 14.54
CA LYS A 79 25.24 -10.16 13.30
C LYS A 79 24.02 -10.88 12.74
N LEU A 80 23.16 -10.15 12.03
CA LEU A 80 21.98 -10.69 11.36
C LEU A 80 22.23 -10.87 9.87
N VAL A 81 21.80 -12.01 9.32
CA VAL A 81 21.70 -12.22 7.88
C VAL A 81 20.27 -11.91 7.47
N ILE A 82 20.08 -10.94 6.58
CA ILE A 82 18.75 -10.50 6.15
C ILE A 82 18.64 -10.64 4.64
N GLU A 83 17.62 -11.37 4.22
CA GLU A 83 17.24 -11.54 2.82
C GLU A 83 15.79 -11.14 2.62
N SER A 84 15.52 -10.35 1.58
CA SER A 84 14.18 -9.96 1.18
C SER A 84 14.03 -10.12 -0.33
N MET A 85 13.01 -10.87 -0.73
CA MET A 85 12.68 -11.13 -2.13
C MET A 85 11.25 -10.68 -2.40
N VAL A 86 11.04 -9.98 -3.51
CA VAL A 86 9.72 -9.67 -4.03
C VAL A 86 9.47 -10.50 -5.27
N HIS A 87 8.37 -11.24 -5.22
CA HIS A 87 7.84 -12.03 -6.32
C HIS A 87 6.83 -11.18 -7.09
N ILE A 88 7.14 -10.90 -8.35
CA ILE A 88 6.28 -10.10 -9.24
C ILE A 88 5.66 -11.05 -10.25
N GLN A 89 4.33 -11.08 -10.30
CA GLN A 89 3.57 -11.86 -11.27
C GLN A 89 2.70 -10.91 -12.09
N LEU A 90 2.64 -11.14 -13.41
CA LEU A 90 1.72 -10.40 -14.26
C LEU A 90 0.28 -10.76 -13.89
N GLY A 91 -0.47 -9.78 -13.36
CA GLY A 91 -1.91 -9.90 -13.12
C GLY A 91 -2.73 -9.83 -14.41
N GLU A 92 -4.04 -10.04 -14.29
CA GLU A 92 -4.97 -9.89 -15.41
C GLU A 92 -4.86 -8.49 -16.05
N LYS A 93 -5.07 -8.42 -17.36
CA LYS A 93 -5.05 -7.16 -18.09
C LYS A 93 -6.16 -6.27 -17.54
N MET A 94 -5.79 -5.14 -16.94
CA MET A 94 -6.74 -4.11 -16.57
C MET A 94 -7.29 -3.51 -17.88
N GLU A 95 -8.54 -3.83 -18.24
CA GLU A 95 -9.24 -3.11 -19.30
C GLU A 95 -9.41 -1.67 -18.83
N LEU A 96 -8.68 -0.76 -19.48
CA LEU A 96 -8.89 0.67 -19.35
C LEU A 96 -10.34 0.91 -19.78
N ALA A 97 -11.19 1.37 -18.86
CA ALA A 97 -12.52 1.82 -19.20
C ALA A 97 -12.40 2.78 -20.38
N GLU A 98 -12.92 2.38 -21.54
CA GLU A 98 -13.01 3.27 -22.69
C GLU A 98 -13.84 4.47 -22.27
N ASN A 99 -13.15 5.61 -22.18
CA ASN A 99 -13.62 6.99 -22.17
C ASN A 99 -15.16 7.17 -22.20
N PRO A 100 -15.84 7.65 -21.14
CA PRO A 100 -17.22 8.10 -21.25
C PRO A 100 -17.24 9.50 -21.88
N SER A 101 -16.76 9.60 -23.12
CA SER A 101 -16.91 10.78 -23.98
C SER A 101 -17.93 10.51 -25.10
N SER A 102 -19.01 9.82 -24.79
CA SER A 102 -20.29 10.10 -25.42
C SER A 102 -21.04 11.05 -24.49
N LEU A 103 -20.86 12.36 -24.72
CA LEU A 103 -21.89 13.33 -24.35
C LEU A 103 -23.23 12.76 -24.83
N PRO A 104 -24.27 12.68 -23.99
CA PRO A 104 -25.58 12.35 -24.49
C PRO A 104 -25.90 13.32 -25.64
N PRO A 105 -26.51 12.87 -26.75
CA PRO A 105 -26.99 13.79 -27.76
C PRO A 105 -27.84 14.83 -27.06
N GLN A 106 -27.50 16.12 -27.23
CA GLN A 106 -28.35 17.20 -26.76
C GLN A 106 -29.70 17.05 -27.46
N GLY A 107 -30.66 16.51 -26.73
CA GLY A 107 -31.98 16.14 -27.23
C GLY A 107 -32.97 16.17 -26.09
N GLU A 108 -33.70 17.29 -26.02
CA GLU A 108 -34.97 17.51 -25.32
C GLU A 108 -35.06 17.07 -23.86
N ILE A 109 -34.76 18.02 -22.96
CA ILE A 109 -35.32 18.00 -21.61
C ILE A 109 -36.84 18.14 -21.76
N LYS A 110 -37.58 17.09 -21.39
CA LYS A 110 -39.05 17.15 -21.32
C LYS A 110 -39.43 18.10 -20.19
N GLU A 111 -40.24 19.10 -20.52
CA GLU A 111 -40.75 20.16 -19.64
C GLU A 111 -41.41 19.65 -18.34
N GLN A 112 -41.75 18.36 -18.28
CA GLN A 112 -42.35 17.71 -17.12
C GLN A 112 -41.36 17.39 -15.97
N GLU A 113 -40.05 17.36 -16.21
CA GLU A 113 -39.05 17.12 -15.15
C GLU A 113 -38.59 18.41 -14.43
N LEU A 114 -38.93 19.60 -14.94
CA LEU A 114 -38.53 20.89 -14.37
C LEU A 114 -39.29 21.30 -13.09
N ILE A 115 -40.34 20.56 -12.69
CA ILE A 115 -41.19 20.93 -11.55
C ILE A 115 -40.77 20.22 -10.23
N GLN A 116 -39.81 19.30 -10.26
CA GLN A 116 -39.37 18.54 -9.07
C GLN A 116 -38.11 19.10 -8.39
N LEU A 117 -37.64 20.30 -8.76
CA LEU A 117 -36.40 20.88 -8.22
C LEU A 117 -36.56 22.25 -7.54
N TRP A 118 -37.73 22.51 -6.95
CA TRP A 118 -37.94 23.56 -5.94
C TRP A 118 -38.60 22.98 -4.69
#